data_AF-A0A0N4T4T5-F1
#
_entry.id   AF-A0A0N4T4T5-F1
#
_cell.length_a   1.000
_cell.length_b   1.000
_cell.length_c   1.000
_cell.angle_alpha   90.00
_cell.angle_beta   90.00
_cell.angle_gamma   90.00
#
_symmetry.space_group_name_H-M   'P 1'
#
loop_
_entity.id
_entity.type
_entity.pdbx_description
1 polymer ?
#
loop_
_entity_poly.entity_id
_entity_poly.type
_entity_poly.pdbx_seq_one_letter_code
_entity_poly.pdbx_strand_id
1 'polypeptide(L)'
;MYGKVIWILEGRYVPAETENRQTSNGVGFATDPFTGGSAYVSNSSSMMPNDRLPIDKKRPRSELVPLSSFFQFGIEQASTKAIVKLRELNEMQTKYKLSEEQLCALEDILKTSTYDPRDIHVSAIDTGFGWNMDTIIPVMDIFRLALLNRTLNRIYCSLDMEGEKSARGLETIQRLTNFLVSASSDPIRILACRAMANSAMHQWGRAMLIHDVNTTLKYVAAQLSSAKHALQLAAATALANWALILLRHTESGKIAELGPREDALRAIIQALYKIFAIFHFEFKLTISGFSLQSFLKTRIMRNAIGNVVSFGDFNQIALIRLLQAIVTLMWGDVAIIQLAKGRDIIGIVNRIKDAVVDESGKAVARDIIEMAYSL
;
A
#
# COMPACT_ATOMS: atom_id res chain seq x y z
N MET A 1 -5.38 -0.56 -24.08
CA MET A 1 -6.26 -0.87 -22.94
C MET A 1 -6.03 0.19 -21.87
N TYR A 2 -6.92 1.18 -21.80
CA TYR A 2 -6.76 2.34 -20.93
C TYR A 2 -7.22 2.00 -19.50
N GLY A 3 -6.32 2.11 -18.53
CA GLY A 3 -6.65 2.05 -17.12
C GLY A 3 -7.28 3.36 -16.67
N LYS A 4 -8.49 3.29 -16.11
CA LYS A 4 -9.13 4.41 -15.42
C LYS A 4 -8.29 4.79 -14.20
N VAL A 5 -7.78 6.01 -14.20
CA VAL A 5 -7.23 6.68 -13.02
C VAL A 5 -8.41 7.38 -12.33
N ILE A 6 -8.73 6.98 -11.11
CA ILE A 6 -9.72 7.68 -10.27
C ILE A 6 -8.94 8.66 -9.40
N TRP A 7 -9.10 9.95 -9.68
CA TRP A 7 -8.77 11.03 -8.75
C TRP A 7 -10.05 11.36 -7.96
N ILE A 8 -10.00 11.36 -6.63
CA ILE A 8 -11.06 11.96 -5.82
C ILE A 8 -10.55 13.34 -5.40
N LEU A 9 -11.08 14.37 -6.04
CA LEU A 9 -10.94 15.77 -5.62
C LEU A 9 -12.17 16.11 -4.75
N GLU A 10 -11.91 16.68 -3.58
CA GLU A 10 -12.92 17.23 -2.68
C GLU A 10 -13.67 18.38 -3.35
N GLY A 11 -14.99 18.28 -3.47
CA GLY A 11 -15.87 19.35 -3.91
C GLY A 11 -17.23 19.23 -3.21
N ARG A 12 -17.52 20.18 -2.31
CA ARG A 12 -18.80 20.28 -1.60
C ARG A 12 -19.91 20.66 -2.59
N TYR A 13 -21.01 19.90 -2.59
CA TYR A 13 -22.23 20.21 -3.32
C TYR A 13 -23.08 21.21 -2.53
N VAL A 14 -23.49 22.30 -3.17
CA VAL A 14 -24.49 23.26 -2.69
C VAL A 14 -25.69 23.18 -3.63
N PRO A 15 -26.91 22.85 -3.18
CA PRO A 15 -28.07 22.84 -4.06
C PRO A 15 -28.51 24.27 -4.37
N ALA A 16 -28.71 24.57 -5.66
CA ALA A 16 -29.39 25.77 -6.12
C ALA A 16 -30.91 25.52 -6.10
N GLU A 17 -31.63 26.39 -5.39
CA GLU A 17 -33.09 26.51 -5.46
C GLU A 17 -33.49 26.94 -6.89
N THR A 18 -34.50 26.28 -7.47
CA THR A 18 -35.13 26.76 -8.71
C THR A 18 -36.61 27.01 -8.45
N GLU A 19 -37.01 28.21 -8.81
CA GLU A 19 -38.31 28.85 -8.57
C GLU A 19 -39.48 28.13 -9.23
N ASN A 20 -40.60 28.24 -8.52
CA ASN A 20 -41.92 27.74 -8.85
C ASN A 20 -42.66 28.78 -9.73
N ARG A 21 -43.28 28.37 -10.85
CA ARG A 21 -44.31 29.17 -11.52
C ARG A 21 -45.53 28.31 -11.88
N GLN A 22 -46.67 28.84 -11.42
CA GLN A 22 -48.07 28.42 -11.48
C GLN A 22 -48.57 28.18 -12.94
N THR A 23 -49.67 27.46 -13.22
CA THR A 23 -51.07 27.82 -12.86
C THR A 23 -52.12 26.69 -13.08
N SER A 24 -53.10 26.63 -12.16
CA SER A 24 -54.59 26.40 -12.27
C SER A 24 -55.17 25.32 -13.21
N ASN A 25 -56.27 24.60 -12.96
CA ASN A 25 -57.36 24.56 -11.96
C ASN A 25 -58.17 23.26 -12.22
N GLY A 26 -58.81 22.64 -11.22
CA GLY A 26 -59.89 21.65 -11.46
C GLY A 26 -60.13 20.65 -10.32
N VAL A 27 -61.29 20.78 -9.67
CA VAL A 27 -61.75 20.09 -8.45
C VAL A 27 -62.24 18.66 -8.72
N GLY A 28 -61.95 17.69 -7.82
CA GLY A 28 -62.79 16.49 -7.69
C GLY A 28 -62.13 15.21 -7.16
N PHE A 29 -62.38 14.93 -5.87
CA PHE A 29 -62.50 13.61 -5.23
C PHE A 29 -61.30 12.65 -5.14
N ALA A 30 -60.91 12.41 -3.89
CA ALA A 30 -59.93 11.47 -3.42
C ALA A 30 -60.28 10.01 -3.75
N THR A 31 -59.32 9.29 -4.32
CA THR A 31 -59.18 7.84 -4.20
C THR A 31 -57.69 7.51 -4.02
N ASP A 32 -57.41 6.72 -2.99
CA ASP A 32 -56.09 6.24 -2.58
C ASP A 32 -55.48 5.31 -3.67
N PRO A 33 -54.26 5.57 -4.18
CA PRO A 33 -53.66 4.78 -5.24
C PRO A 33 -52.92 3.51 -4.75
N PHE A 34 -53.00 3.14 -3.47
CA PHE A 34 -52.50 1.86 -2.99
C PHE A 34 -53.61 0.82 -2.86
N THR A 35 -54.07 0.28 -4.00
CA THR A 35 -54.38 -1.15 -4.25
C THR A 35 -55.44 -1.29 -5.36
N GLY A 36 -55.03 -1.76 -6.53
CA GLY A 36 -55.96 -2.11 -7.59
C GLY A 36 -55.22 -2.58 -8.83
N GLY A 37 -55.31 -3.88 -9.12
CA GLY A 37 -54.49 -4.58 -10.08
C GLY A 37 -54.53 -4.00 -11.50
N SER A 38 -53.35 -3.91 -12.10
CA SER A 38 -53.14 -4.03 -13.55
C SER A 38 -51.71 -4.49 -13.78
N ALA A 39 -51.59 -5.75 -14.16
CA ALA A 39 -50.35 -6.37 -14.59
C ALA A 39 -49.85 -5.67 -15.86
N TYR A 40 -48.65 -5.10 -15.80
CA TYR A 40 -47.88 -4.76 -17.00
C TYR A 40 -46.91 -5.91 -17.29
N VAL A 41 -47.33 -6.78 -18.21
CA VAL A 41 -46.40 -7.64 -18.94
C VAL A 41 -45.62 -6.72 -19.88
N SER A 42 -44.31 -6.62 -19.66
CA SER A 42 -43.40 -5.99 -20.60
C SER A 42 -42.17 -6.88 -20.74
N ASN A 43 -42.09 -7.56 -21.89
CA ASN A 43 -40.89 -8.24 -22.36
C ASN A 43 -39.79 -7.20 -22.55
N SER A 44 -38.93 -7.07 -21.55
CA SER A 44 -37.57 -6.61 -21.73
C SER A 44 -36.68 -7.54 -20.91
N SER A 45 -35.62 -8.03 -21.54
CA SER A 45 -34.56 -8.84 -20.96
C SER A 45 -33.87 -8.09 -19.82
N SER A 46 -34.53 -8.02 -18.67
CA SER A 46 -33.95 -7.56 -17.42
C SER A 46 -33.09 -8.68 -16.85
N MET A 47 -31.80 -8.38 -16.74
CA MET A 47 -30.85 -9.18 -15.99
C MET A 47 -31.40 -9.37 -14.58
N MET A 48 -31.67 -10.62 -14.21
CA MET A 48 -31.93 -10.98 -12.81
C MET A 48 -30.75 -10.53 -11.95
N PRO A 49 -30.98 -9.91 -10.76
CA PRO A 49 -29.92 -9.71 -9.78
C PRO A 49 -29.31 -11.07 -9.44
N ASN A 50 -27.99 -11.12 -9.34
CA ASN A 50 -27.20 -12.34 -9.13
C ASN A 50 -27.31 -12.90 -7.69
N ASP A 51 -28.48 -12.76 -7.05
CA ASP A 51 -28.77 -13.06 -5.64
C ASP A 51 -28.95 -14.56 -5.34
N ARG A 52 -28.65 -15.45 -6.29
CA ARG A 52 -28.91 -16.90 -6.17
C ARG A 52 -27.66 -17.78 -6.03
N LEU A 53 -26.47 -17.20 -5.93
CA LEU A 53 -25.27 -17.98 -5.60
C LEU A 53 -25.00 -17.90 -4.09
N PRO A 54 -24.74 -19.03 -3.40
CA PRO A 54 -24.23 -19.01 -2.03
C PRO A 54 -23.04 -18.04 -1.94
N ILE A 55 -23.12 -17.07 -1.05
CA ILE A 55 -22.01 -16.16 -0.79
C ILE A 55 -20.91 -16.98 -0.12
N ASP A 56 -19.79 -17.18 -0.83
CA ASP A 56 -18.59 -17.76 -0.23
C ASP A 56 -18.01 -16.75 0.77
N LYS A 57 -18.27 -16.99 2.06
CA LYS A 57 -17.80 -16.13 3.15
C LYS A 57 -16.28 -16.03 3.25
N LYS A 58 -15.53 -16.91 2.55
CA LYS A 58 -14.06 -16.89 2.47
C LYS A 58 -13.55 -16.06 1.29
N ARG A 59 -14.44 -15.64 0.40
CA ARG A 59 -14.17 -14.81 -0.78
C ARG A 59 -15.22 -13.67 -0.87
N PRO A 60 -15.21 -12.74 0.10
CA PRO A 60 -16.20 -11.66 0.19
C PRO A 60 -16.19 -10.76 -1.04
N ARG A 61 -17.34 -10.26 -1.50
CA ARG A 61 -17.46 -9.57 -2.81
C ARG A 61 -17.44 -8.04 -2.74
N SER A 62 -16.93 -7.45 -1.66
CA SER A 62 -16.88 -5.98 -1.52
C SER A 62 -15.94 -5.35 -2.55
N GLU A 63 -16.20 -4.10 -2.91
CA GLU A 63 -15.57 -3.39 -4.03
C GLU A 63 -14.03 -3.36 -3.99
N LEU A 64 -13.44 -3.35 -2.79
CA LEU A 64 -12.00 -3.22 -2.59
C LEU A 64 -11.25 -4.55 -2.45
N VAL A 65 -11.94 -5.70 -2.54
CA VAL A 65 -11.37 -7.02 -2.21
C VAL A 65 -11.73 -8.12 -3.23
N PRO A 66 -10.81 -9.05 -3.53
CA PRO A 66 -9.39 -8.97 -3.17
C PRO A 66 -8.74 -7.86 -3.98
N LEU A 67 -7.48 -7.54 -3.70
CA LEU A 67 -6.74 -6.64 -4.57
C LEU A 67 -6.73 -7.18 -6.02
N SER A 68 -7.12 -6.34 -6.98
CA SER A 68 -7.17 -6.71 -8.39
C SER A 68 -6.01 -6.13 -9.21
N SER A 69 -5.39 -5.06 -8.71
CA SER A 69 -4.29 -4.34 -9.35
C SER A 69 -3.19 -3.96 -8.35
N PHE A 70 -1.98 -3.74 -8.87
CA PHE A 70 -0.87 -3.26 -8.06
C PHE A 70 -0.96 -1.75 -7.87
N PHE A 71 -0.59 -1.29 -6.67
CA PHE A 71 -0.44 0.12 -6.38
C PHE A 71 0.97 0.60 -6.74
N GLN A 72 1.08 1.87 -7.10
CA GLN A 72 2.35 2.51 -7.45
C GLN A 72 2.42 3.92 -6.91
N PHE A 73 3.65 4.44 -6.82
CA PHE A 73 3.98 5.82 -6.55
C PHE A 73 4.57 6.44 -7.82
N GLY A 74 3.72 7.09 -8.61
CA GLY A 74 4.10 7.77 -9.84
C GLY A 74 4.77 9.12 -9.62
N ILE A 75 4.89 9.87 -10.71
CA ILE A 75 5.25 11.29 -10.70
C ILE A 75 3.99 12.07 -10.34
N GLU A 76 3.94 12.67 -9.16
CA GLU A 76 2.80 13.50 -8.74
C GLU A 76 2.85 14.86 -9.47
N GLN A 77 4.04 15.45 -9.58
CA GLN A 77 4.34 16.64 -10.37
C GLN A 77 5.84 16.67 -10.68
N ALA A 78 6.24 17.10 -11.88
CA ALA A 78 7.64 17.37 -12.18
C ALA A 78 8.18 18.42 -11.19
N SER A 79 9.10 18.02 -10.32
CA SER A 79 9.59 18.88 -9.25
C SER A 79 10.89 19.55 -9.66
N THR A 80 10.81 20.82 -10.07
CA THR A 80 12.00 21.66 -10.30
C THR A 80 12.91 21.67 -9.06
N LYS A 81 12.33 21.59 -7.86
CA LYS A 81 13.08 21.51 -6.59
C LYS A 81 13.91 20.23 -6.49
N ALA A 82 13.37 19.08 -6.92
CA ALA A 82 14.11 17.82 -6.90
C ALA A 82 15.31 17.86 -7.86
N ILE A 83 15.12 18.45 -9.05
CA ILE A 83 16.17 18.61 -10.06
C ILE A 83 17.28 19.55 -9.55
N VAL A 84 16.90 20.71 -9.00
CA VAL A 84 17.87 21.66 -8.40
C VAL A 84 18.66 20.96 -7.30
N LYS A 85 17.99 20.19 -6.43
CA LYS A 85 18.67 19.50 -5.33
C LYS A 85 19.60 18.38 -5.80
N LEU A 86 19.22 17.64 -6.85
CA LEU A 86 20.09 16.65 -7.49
C LEU A 86 21.39 17.30 -7.96
N ARG A 87 21.30 18.42 -8.69
CA ARG A 87 22.48 19.14 -9.19
C ARG A 87 23.34 19.71 -8.06
N GLU A 88 22.72 20.34 -7.06
CA GLU A 88 23.39 20.89 -5.89
C GLU A 88 24.21 19.80 -5.15
N LEU A 89 23.61 18.64 -4.91
CA LEU A 89 24.28 17.53 -4.23
C LEU A 89 25.31 16.82 -5.11
N ASN A 90 25.16 16.87 -6.44
CA ASN A 90 26.16 16.34 -7.37
C ASN A 90 27.46 17.14 -7.31
N GLU A 91 27.39 18.46 -7.17
CA GLU A 91 28.58 19.32 -7.07
C GLU A 91 29.42 19.01 -5.82
N MET A 92 28.81 18.44 -4.78
CA MET A 92 29.50 17.99 -3.57
C MET A 92 30.20 16.64 -3.73
N GLN A 93 29.97 15.91 -4.83
CA GLN A 93 30.56 14.60 -5.07
C GLN A 93 31.96 14.72 -5.69
N THR A 94 32.84 13.80 -5.31
CA THR A 94 34.18 13.66 -5.91
C THR A 94 34.29 12.35 -6.68
N LYS A 95 34.18 11.21 -5.98
CA LYS A 95 34.34 9.87 -6.56
C LYS A 95 33.19 9.47 -7.48
N TYR A 96 31.96 9.86 -7.13
CA TYR A 96 30.74 9.47 -7.83
C TYR A 96 30.01 10.68 -8.41
N LYS A 97 30.77 11.69 -8.84
CA LYS A 97 30.22 12.88 -9.50
C LYS A 97 29.66 12.47 -10.86
N LEU A 98 28.39 12.77 -11.08
CA LEU A 98 27.69 12.53 -12.32
C LEU A 98 28.15 13.54 -13.38
N SER A 99 28.32 13.08 -14.61
CA SER A 99 28.51 13.96 -15.78
C SER A 99 27.22 14.71 -16.12
N GLU A 100 27.32 15.74 -16.95
CA GLU A 100 26.12 16.48 -17.41
C GLU A 100 25.15 15.60 -18.22
N GLU A 101 25.67 14.67 -19.02
CA GLU A 101 24.84 13.71 -19.74
C GLU A 101 24.08 12.77 -18.79
N GLN A 102 24.75 12.32 -17.71
CA GLN A 102 24.12 11.52 -16.67
C GLN A 102 23.07 12.32 -15.90
N LEU A 103 23.35 13.57 -15.54
CA LEU A 103 22.38 14.45 -14.88
C LEU A 103 21.14 14.66 -15.75
N CYS A 104 21.30 14.96 -17.04
CA CYS A 104 20.19 15.08 -17.98
C CYS A 104 19.35 13.79 -18.05
N ALA A 105 20.00 12.62 -18.09
CA ALA A 105 19.29 11.34 -18.09
C ALA A 105 18.49 11.10 -16.80
N LEU A 106 19.02 11.47 -15.63
CA LEU A 106 18.28 11.38 -14.37
C LEU A 106 17.11 12.38 -14.29
N GLU A 107 17.29 13.57 -14.86
CA GLU A 107 16.23 14.56 -14.96
C GLU A 107 15.05 14.11 -15.83
N ASP A 108 15.32 13.40 -16.93
CA ASP A 108 14.27 12.85 -17.79
C ASP A 108 13.31 11.96 -16.98
N ILE A 109 13.86 11.13 -16.09
CA ILE A 109 13.08 10.26 -15.18
C ILE A 109 12.23 11.07 -14.19
N LEU A 110 12.73 12.22 -13.72
CA LEU A 110 12.00 13.09 -12.78
C LEU A 110 10.92 13.95 -13.45
N LYS A 111 11.08 14.26 -14.74
CA LYS A 111 10.19 15.17 -15.48
C LYS A 111 8.99 14.45 -16.06
N THR A 112 9.18 13.24 -16.59
CA THR A 112 8.13 12.55 -17.34
C THR A 112 8.11 11.05 -17.10
N SER A 113 6.93 10.46 -17.22
CA SER A 113 6.76 9.00 -17.22
C SER A 113 7.06 8.39 -18.61
N THR A 114 7.15 9.23 -19.64
CA THR A 114 7.40 8.83 -21.03
C THR A 114 8.79 9.29 -21.46
N TYR A 115 9.79 8.46 -21.17
CA TYR A 115 11.15 8.61 -21.66
C TYR A 115 11.63 7.27 -22.22
N ASP A 116 12.64 7.32 -23.09
CA ASP A 116 13.27 6.12 -23.64
C ASP A 116 14.52 5.75 -22.83
N PRO A 117 14.51 4.63 -22.08
CA PRO A 117 15.65 4.20 -21.30
C PRO A 117 16.83 3.84 -22.19
N ARG A 118 17.97 4.43 -21.87
CA ARG A 118 19.26 4.25 -22.55
C ARG A 118 20.31 3.83 -21.54
N ASP A 119 21.44 3.28 -22.00
CA ASP A 119 22.55 2.86 -21.13
C ASP A 119 23.07 4.00 -20.23
N ILE A 120 22.97 5.26 -20.68
CA ILE A 120 23.31 6.44 -19.86
C ILE A 120 22.45 6.56 -18.60
N HIS A 121 21.17 6.15 -18.64
CA HIS A 121 20.30 6.16 -17.44
C HIS A 121 20.74 5.11 -16.44
N VAL A 122 21.11 3.92 -16.94
CA VAL A 122 21.61 2.82 -16.10
C VAL A 122 22.94 3.24 -15.45
N SER A 123 23.88 3.73 -16.25
CA SER A 123 25.16 4.26 -15.79
C SER A 123 25.01 5.39 -14.77
N ALA A 124 24.07 6.32 -14.99
CA ALA A 124 23.81 7.42 -14.07
C ALA A 124 23.24 6.95 -12.73
N ILE A 125 22.30 6.01 -12.72
CA ILE A 125 21.74 5.42 -11.50
C ILE A 125 22.81 4.62 -10.75
N ASP A 126 23.57 3.78 -11.45
CA ASP A 126 24.66 2.98 -10.86
C ASP A 126 25.72 3.88 -10.21
N THR A 127 26.08 4.99 -10.87
CA THR A 127 26.99 6.00 -10.33
C THR A 127 26.39 6.69 -9.10
N GLY A 128 25.11 7.08 -9.19
CA GLY A 128 24.38 7.73 -8.10
C GLY A 128 24.25 6.86 -6.85
N PHE A 129 24.18 5.53 -7.00
CA PHE A 129 24.16 4.62 -5.86
C PHE A 129 25.48 4.56 -5.08
N GLY A 130 26.56 5.11 -5.62
CA GLY A 130 27.81 5.33 -4.88
C GLY A 130 27.76 6.50 -3.89
N TRP A 131 26.69 7.31 -3.90
CA TRP A 131 26.56 8.47 -3.02
C TRP A 131 26.36 8.06 -1.56
N ASN A 132 26.83 8.90 -0.64
CA ASN A 132 26.66 8.68 0.79
C ASN A 132 25.19 8.80 1.21
N MET A 133 24.82 8.18 2.34
CA MET A 133 23.45 8.18 2.86
C MET A 133 22.87 9.59 3.04
N ASP A 134 23.68 10.57 3.39
CA ASP A 134 23.23 11.95 3.60
C ASP A 134 22.86 12.68 2.31
N THR A 135 23.34 12.20 1.15
CA THR A 135 23.10 12.83 -0.17
C THR A 135 22.31 11.96 -1.13
N ILE A 136 22.06 10.67 -0.82
CA ILE A 136 21.46 9.69 -1.74
C ILE A 136 19.96 9.91 -2.06
N ILE A 137 19.26 10.76 -1.30
CA ILE A 137 17.80 10.93 -1.42
C ILE A 137 17.32 11.21 -2.85
N PRO A 138 17.91 12.13 -3.64
CA PRO A 138 17.48 12.36 -5.02
C PRO A 138 17.64 11.12 -5.90
N VAL A 139 18.75 10.40 -5.75
CA VAL A 139 19.02 9.16 -6.50
C VAL A 139 17.96 8.10 -6.17
N MET A 140 17.58 7.96 -4.90
CA MET A 140 16.52 7.06 -4.48
C MET A 140 15.15 7.45 -5.03
N ASP A 141 14.86 8.75 -5.12
CA ASP A 141 13.61 9.25 -5.71
C ASP A 141 13.55 8.99 -7.22
N ILE A 142 14.67 9.15 -7.92
CA ILE A 142 14.82 8.76 -9.33
C ILE A 142 14.65 7.25 -9.47
N PHE A 143 15.32 6.46 -8.64
CA PHE A 143 15.32 5.01 -8.75
C PHE A 143 13.92 4.42 -8.58
N ARG A 144 13.13 4.88 -7.60
CA ARG A 144 11.74 4.39 -7.46
C ARG A 144 10.90 4.66 -8.72
N LEU A 145 11.14 5.78 -9.41
CA LEU A 145 10.43 6.15 -10.64
C LEU A 145 10.94 5.34 -11.84
N ALA A 146 12.25 5.10 -11.90
CA ALA A 146 12.88 4.24 -12.90
C ALA A 146 12.24 2.84 -12.94
N LEU A 147 11.92 2.28 -11.76
CA LEU A 147 11.30 0.95 -11.65
C LEU A 147 9.88 0.85 -12.21
N LEU A 148 9.21 1.98 -12.51
CA LEU A 148 7.94 1.99 -13.22
C LEU A 148 8.12 1.73 -14.72
N ASN A 149 9.30 2.03 -15.28
CA ASN A 149 9.61 1.75 -16.67
C ASN A 149 9.93 0.26 -16.85
N ARG A 150 9.33 -0.37 -17.85
CA ARG A 150 9.48 -1.82 -18.12
C ARG A 150 10.93 -2.24 -18.34
N THR A 151 11.70 -1.47 -19.11
CA THR A 151 13.09 -1.80 -19.46
C THR A 151 14.00 -1.68 -18.25
N LEU A 152 13.88 -0.59 -17.48
CA LEU A 152 14.69 -0.41 -16.26
C LEU A 152 14.28 -1.39 -15.17
N ASN A 153 12.99 -1.68 -15.01
CA ASN A 153 12.54 -2.73 -14.08
C ASN A 153 13.15 -4.08 -14.45
N ARG A 154 13.16 -4.46 -15.73
CA ARG A 154 13.87 -5.68 -16.16
C ARG A 154 15.34 -5.66 -15.79
N ILE A 155 16.06 -4.58 -16.10
CA ILE A 155 17.50 -4.47 -15.83
C ILE A 155 17.80 -4.61 -14.34
N TYR A 156 17.07 -3.91 -13.47
CA TYR A 156 17.36 -3.88 -12.03
C TYR A 156 16.73 -5.03 -11.25
N CYS A 157 15.66 -5.63 -11.74
CA CYS A 157 14.92 -6.66 -11.01
C CYS A 157 15.07 -8.07 -11.60
N SER A 158 15.72 -8.26 -12.75
CA SER A 158 15.92 -9.60 -13.29
C SER A 158 16.77 -10.44 -12.34
N LEU A 159 16.30 -11.66 -12.07
CA LEU A 159 17.04 -12.71 -11.38
C LEU A 159 17.84 -13.57 -12.37
N ASP A 160 17.49 -13.51 -13.65
CA ASP A 160 18.14 -14.25 -14.72
C ASP A 160 19.24 -13.39 -15.36
N MET A 161 20.33 -14.05 -15.77
CA MET A 161 21.36 -13.41 -16.58
C MET A 161 20.86 -13.19 -18.00
N GLU A 162 21.12 -12.02 -18.56
CA GLU A 162 20.84 -11.71 -19.98
C GLU A 162 22.18 -11.43 -20.69
N GLY A 163 22.68 -12.42 -21.43
CA GLY A 163 23.98 -12.34 -22.12
C GLY A 163 25.14 -12.26 -21.12
N GLU A 164 26.06 -11.31 -21.33
CA GLU A 164 27.21 -11.07 -20.45
C GLU A 164 26.86 -10.20 -19.21
N LYS A 165 25.64 -9.66 -19.12
CA LYS A 165 25.23 -8.80 -18.00
C LYS A 165 24.75 -9.64 -16.83
N SER A 166 25.37 -9.45 -15.66
CA SER A 166 24.99 -10.12 -14.42
C SER A 166 23.57 -9.75 -13.98
N ALA A 167 22.84 -10.72 -13.44
CA ALA A 167 21.54 -10.48 -12.81
C ALA A 167 21.69 -9.49 -11.65
N ARG A 168 20.83 -8.46 -11.61
CA ARG A 168 20.90 -7.37 -10.61
C ARG A 168 19.81 -7.46 -9.54
N GLY A 169 18.80 -8.33 -9.72
CA GLY A 169 17.63 -8.40 -8.84
C GLY A 169 17.98 -8.65 -7.37
N LEU A 170 18.92 -9.56 -7.09
CA LEU A 170 19.35 -9.86 -5.72
C LEU A 170 20.06 -8.68 -5.07
N GLU A 171 20.96 -8.02 -5.80
CA GLU A 171 21.64 -6.81 -5.31
C GLU A 171 20.63 -5.69 -5.04
N THR A 172 19.66 -5.50 -5.94
CA THR A 172 18.61 -4.49 -5.78
C THR A 172 17.80 -4.73 -4.51
N ILE A 173 17.28 -5.94 -4.29
CA ILE A 173 16.45 -6.21 -3.09
C ILE A 173 17.26 -6.16 -1.80
N GLN A 174 18.51 -6.62 -1.82
CA GLN A 174 19.43 -6.50 -0.69
C GLN A 174 19.70 -5.03 -0.35
N ARG A 175 20.00 -4.19 -1.35
CA ARG A 175 20.22 -2.76 -1.17
C ARG A 175 18.99 -2.07 -0.60
N LEU A 176 17.80 -2.32 -1.16
CA LEU A 176 16.55 -1.76 -0.65
C LEU A 176 16.26 -2.20 0.79
N THR A 177 16.54 -3.46 1.12
CA THR A 177 16.41 -3.98 2.50
C THR A 177 17.40 -3.31 3.44
N ASN A 178 18.65 -3.14 3.03
CA ASN A 178 19.68 -2.46 3.82
C ASN A 178 19.31 -1.01 4.14
N PHE A 179 18.63 -0.30 3.23
CA PHE A 179 18.09 1.03 3.52
C PHE A 179 17.01 1.01 4.60
N LEU A 180 16.16 -0.02 4.68
CA LEU A 180 15.15 -0.14 5.74
C LEU A 180 15.77 -0.45 7.10
N VAL A 181 16.89 -1.18 7.12
CA VAL A 181 17.57 -1.58 8.36
C VAL A 181 18.52 -0.50 8.88
N SER A 182 19.30 0.10 7.99
CA SER A 182 20.47 0.91 8.37
C SER A 182 20.24 2.41 8.28
N ALA A 183 19.24 2.87 7.51
CA ALA A 183 19.00 4.30 7.40
C ALA A 183 18.40 4.84 8.70
N SER A 184 19.01 5.87 9.28
CA SER A 184 18.40 6.68 10.33
C SER A 184 17.32 7.62 9.77
N SER A 185 17.46 8.03 8.51
CA SER A 185 16.60 8.99 7.79
C SER A 185 15.28 8.38 7.31
N ASP A 186 14.15 8.92 7.80
CA ASP A 186 12.80 8.56 7.34
C ASP A 186 12.62 8.68 5.81
N PRO A 187 13.05 9.77 5.13
CA PRO A 187 12.98 9.87 3.67
C PRO A 187 13.57 8.69 2.91
N ILE A 188 14.72 8.17 3.34
CA ILE A 188 15.37 7.04 2.66
C ILE A 188 14.51 5.79 2.80
N ARG A 189 13.98 5.51 4.01
CA ARG A 189 13.09 4.38 4.24
C ARG A 189 11.77 4.50 3.47
N ILE A 190 11.22 5.71 3.37
CA ILE A 190 10.03 6.00 2.54
C ILE A 190 10.31 5.64 1.08
N LEU A 191 11.42 6.13 0.53
CA LEU A 191 11.79 5.89 -0.87
C LEU A 191 12.10 4.42 -1.14
N ALA A 192 12.72 3.71 -0.19
CA ALA A 192 12.94 2.28 -0.30
C ALA A 192 11.62 1.49 -0.36
N CYS A 193 10.67 1.77 0.53
CA CYS A 193 9.33 1.16 0.47
C CYS A 193 8.59 1.49 -0.84
N ARG A 194 8.70 2.74 -1.32
CA ARG A 194 8.11 3.15 -2.61
C ARG A 194 8.75 2.44 -3.80
N ALA A 195 10.08 2.25 -3.79
CA ALA A 195 10.80 1.50 -4.81
C ALA A 195 10.38 0.03 -4.83
N MET A 196 10.24 -0.61 -3.66
CA MET A 196 9.72 -1.98 -3.56
C MET A 196 8.29 -2.08 -4.09
N ALA A 197 7.40 -1.12 -3.77
CA ALA A 197 6.05 -1.08 -4.32
C ALA A 197 6.05 -0.95 -5.85
N ASN A 198 6.83 -0.01 -6.39
CA ASN A 198 6.93 0.24 -7.83
C ASN A 198 7.56 -0.94 -8.60
N SER A 199 8.44 -1.71 -7.95
CA SER A 199 9.03 -2.93 -8.54
C SER A 199 7.94 -3.91 -9.00
N ALA A 200 6.82 -4.02 -8.26
CA ALA A 200 5.75 -4.98 -8.54
C ALA A 200 4.99 -4.74 -9.86
N MET A 201 5.17 -3.56 -10.48
CA MET A 201 4.47 -3.21 -11.73
C MET A 201 4.82 -4.14 -12.89
N HIS A 202 6.04 -4.68 -12.92
CA HIS A 202 6.49 -5.61 -13.96
C HIS A 202 6.90 -6.97 -13.39
N GLN A 203 6.94 -7.99 -14.24
CA GLN A 203 7.13 -9.38 -13.81
C GLN A 203 8.47 -9.65 -13.14
N TRP A 204 9.55 -9.01 -13.60
CA TRP A 204 10.89 -9.16 -13.02
C TRP A 204 10.92 -8.66 -11.57
N GLY A 205 10.37 -7.48 -11.31
CA GLY A 205 10.21 -6.99 -9.94
C GLY A 205 9.33 -7.90 -9.08
N ARG A 206 8.25 -8.47 -9.62
CA ARG A 206 7.45 -9.46 -8.86
C ARG A 206 8.26 -10.71 -8.49
N ALA A 207 9.05 -11.24 -9.41
CA ALA A 207 9.91 -12.39 -9.16
C ALA A 207 11.00 -12.07 -8.12
N MET A 208 11.66 -10.91 -8.26
CA MET A 208 12.65 -10.42 -7.30
C MET A 208 12.07 -10.28 -5.88
N LEU A 209 10.87 -9.69 -5.75
CA LEU A 209 10.25 -9.43 -4.45
C LEU A 209 9.87 -10.71 -3.67
N ILE A 210 9.72 -11.85 -4.35
CA ILE A 210 9.41 -13.13 -3.69
C ILE A 210 10.62 -14.02 -3.42
N HIS A 211 11.82 -13.64 -3.89
CA HIS A 211 13.04 -14.45 -3.72
C HIS A 211 13.45 -14.63 -2.25
N ASP A 212 13.30 -13.60 -1.42
CA ASP A 212 13.48 -13.64 0.04
C ASP A 212 12.37 -12.86 0.74
N VAL A 213 11.13 -13.33 0.49
CA VAL A 213 9.92 -12.66 0.98
C VAL A 213 9.89 -12.58 2.51
N ASN A 214 10.33 -13.63 3.21
CA ASN A 214 10.20 -13.74 4.65
C ASN A 214 11.06 -12.71 5.40
N THR A 215 12.28 -12.46 4.93
CA THR A 215 13.18 -11.47 5.54
C THR A 215 12.74 -10.06 5.17
N THR A 216 12.55 -9.80 3.88
CA THR A 216 12.25 -8.46 3.36
C THR A 216 10.93 -7.93 3.91
N LEU A 217 9.88 -8.77 3.91
CA LEU A 217 8.55 -8.36 4.33
C LEU A 217 8.50 -7.97 5.81
N LYS A 218 9.28 -8.65 6.69
CA LYS A 218 9.39 -8.28 8.10
C LYS A 218 9.97 -6.88 8.28
N TYR A 219 11.00 -6.52 7.49
CA TYR A 219 11.58 -5.18 7.55
C TYR A 219 10.64 -4.10 7.03
N VAL A 220 9.84 -4.40 6.00
CA VAL A 220 8.80 -3.50 5.49
C VAL A 220 7.66 -3.35 6.51
N ALA A 221 7.17 -4.45 7.07
CA ALA A 221 6.11 -4.43 8.08
C ALA A 221 6.52 -3.66 9.35
N ALA A 222 7.79 -3.75 9.75
CA ALA A 222 8.32 -2.95 10.86
C ALA A 222 8.19 -1.44 10.63
N GLN A 223 8.16 -0.96 9.39
CA GLN A 223 8.01 0.47 9.09
C GLN A 223 6.61 1.03 9.43
N LEU A 224 5.61 0.16 9.60
CA LEU A 224 4.25 0.57 9.98
C LEU A 224 4.20 1.27 11.33
N SER A 225 5.15 0.98 12.24
CA SER A 225 5.20 1.63 13.56
C SER A 225 5.77 3.06 13.51
N SER A 226 6.18 3.56 12.35
CA SER A 226 6.64 4.94 12.22
C SER A 226 5.48 5.93 12.45
N ALA A 227 5.77 7.05 13.12
CA ALA A 227 4.84 8.18 13.22
C ALA A 227 4.72 8.98 11.90
N LYS A 228 5.54 8.69 10.88
CA LYS A 228 5.45 9.38 9.59
C LYS A 228 4.40 8.73 8.70
N HIS A 229 3.30 9.44 8.46
CA HIS A 229 2.24 9.02 7.54
C HIS A 229 2.75 8.57 6.16
N ALA A 230 3.74 9.27 5.60
CA ALA A 230 4.31 8.91 4.30
C ALA A 230 5.02 7.54 4.32
N LEU A 231 5.64 7.18 5.46
CA LEU A 231 6.30 5.89 5.63
C LEU A 231 5.28 4.78 5.88
N GLN A 232 4.28 5.03 6.72
CA GLN A 232 3.15 4.11 6.91
C GLN A 232 2.49 3.78 5.58
N LEU A 233 2.21 4.80 4.77
CA LEU A 233 1.57 4.65 3.46
C LEU A 233 2.44 3.85 2.50
N ALA A 234 3.74 4.17 2.40
CA ALA A 234 4.66 3.46 1.52
C ALA A 234 4.80 1.98 1.90
N ALA A 235 4.92 1.69 3.20
CA ALA A 235 5.02 0.32 3.71
C ALA A 235 3.73 -0.47 3.46
N ALA A 236 2.57 0.10 3.80
CA ALA A 236 1.26 -0.54 3.57
C ALA A 236 1.03 -0.85 2.08
N THR A 237 1.44 0.03 1.17
CA THR A 237 1.39 -0.22 -0.28
C THR A 237 2.25 -1.38 -0.71
N ALA A 238 3.50 -1.42 -0.27
CA ALA A 238 4.39 -2.50 -0.64
C ALA A 238 3.83 -3.84 -0.15
N LEU A 239 3.33 -3.91 1.10
CA LEU A 239 2.68 -5.09 1.67
C LEU A 239 1.42 -5.52 0.90
N ALA A 240 0.59 -4.57 0.48
CA ALA A 240 -0.58 -4.83 -0.36
C ALA A 240 -0.17 -5.44 -1.72
N ASN A 241 0.90 -4.93 -2.34
CA ASN A 241 1.44 -5.51 -3.57
C ASN A 241 1.97 -6.93 -3.34
N TRP A 242 2.70 -7.19 -2.25
CA TRP A 242 3.11 -8.55 -1.88
C TRP A 242 1.92 -9.49 -1.70
N ALA A 243 0.87 -9.06 -1.00
CA ALA A 243 -0.34 -9.85 -0.83
C ALA A 243 -0.94 -10.30 -2.18
N LEU A 244 -1.00 -9.39 -3.14
CA LEU A 244 -1.48 -9.71 -4.49
C LEU A 244 -0.53 -10.61 -5.27
N ILE A 245 0.79 -10.41 -5.18
CA ILE A 245 1.78 -11.30 -5.81
C ILE A 245 1.59 -12.72 -5.28
N LEU A 246 1.52 -12.88 -3.96
CA LEU A 246 1.42 -14.19 -3.30
C LEU A 246 0.08 -14.88 -3.57
N LEU A 247 -1.04 -14.13 -3.59
CA LEU A 247 -2.35 -14.66 -3.99
C LEU A 247 -2.29 -15.22 -5.42
N ARG A 248 -1.79 -14.43 -6.38
CA ARG A 248 -1.68 -14.86 -7.78
C ARG A 248 -0.76 -16.06 -7.97
N HIS A 249 0.34 -16.15 -7.21
CA HIS A 249 1.22 -17.31 -7.27
C HIS A 249 0.53 -18.57 -6.76
N THR A 250 -0.19 -18.47 -5.64
CA THR A 250 -0.95 -19.58 -5.06
C THR A 250 -2.07 -20.03 -6.00
N GLU A 251 -2.86 -19.11 -6.54
CA GLU A 251 -3.97 -19.44 -7.46
C GLU A 251 -3.48 -19.96 -8.82
N SER A 252 -2.24 -19.65 -9.22
CA SER A 252 -1.65 -20.21 -10.44
C SER A 252 -1.19 -21.67 -10.31
N GLY A 253 -1.27 -22.26 -9.11
CA GLY A 253 -0.79 -23.63 -8.85
C GLY A 253 0.74 -23.78 -8.90
N LYS A 254 1.49 -22.69 -9.05
CA LYS A 254 2.96 -22.69 -9.12
C LYS A 254 3.65 -22.92 -7.78
N ILE A 255 2.93 -22.76 -6.68
CA ILE A 255 3.42 -22.96 -5.32
C ILE A 255 2.37 -23.80 -4.59
N ALA A 256 2.73 -25.02 -4.18
CA ALA A 256 1.89 -25.88 -3.35
C ALA A 256 1.88 -25.44 -1.88
N GLU A 257 2.85 -24.61 -1.48
CA GLU A 257 3.08 -24.19 -0.11
C GLU A 257 2.32 -22.89 0.20
N LEU A 258 1.37 -22.97 1.12
CA LEU A 258 0.68 -21.81 1.71
C LEU A 258 1.61 -20.95 2.59
N GLY A 259 2.81 -21.46 2.88
CA GLY A 259 3.81 -20.87 3.78
C GLY A 259 4.10 -19.39 3.54
N PRO A 260 4.39 -18.94 2.30
CA PRO A 260 4.71 -17.52 2.06
C PRO A 260 3.56 -16.55 2.38
N ARG A 261 2.30 -16.91 2.10
CA ARG A 261 1.13 -16.07 2.47
C ARG A 261 0.94 -16.06 3.98
N GLU A 262 1.11 -17.21 4.62
CA GLU A 262 1.03 -17.37 6.06
C GLU A 262 2.08 -16.53 6.79
N ASP A 263 3.34 -16.59 6.33
CA ASP A 263 4.45 -15.83 6.89
C ASP A 263 4.30 -14.32 6.67
N ALA A 264 3.81 -13.93 5.49
CA ALA A 264 3.44 -12.54 5.21
C ALA A 264 2.38 -12.03 6.20
N LEU A 265 1.32 -12.82 6.42
CA LEU A 265 0.26 -12.45 7.35
C LEU A 265 0.77 -12.39 8.79
N ARG A 266 1.60 -13.34 9.22
CA ARG A 266 2.24 -13.33 10.54
C ARG A 266 3.07 -12.07 10.77
N ALA A 267 3.87 -11.68 9.79
CA ALA A 267 4.72 -10.49 9.90
C ALA A 267 3.87 -9.21 10.02
N ILE A 268 2.79 -9.09 9.24
CA ILE A 268 1.85 -7.96 9.35
C ILE A 268 1.18 -7.95 10.72
N ILE A 269 0.61 -9.07 11.15
CA ILE A 269 -0.05 -9.20 12.47
C ILE A 269 0.93 -8.85 13.59
N GLN A 270 2.18 -9.34 13.53
CA GLN A 270 3.20 -9.05 14.53
C GLN A 270 3.58 -7.56 14.56
N ALA A 271 3.67 -6.90 13.41
CA ALA A 271 3.92 -5.46 13.34
C ALA A 271 2.76 -4.66 13.94
N LEU A 272 1.51 -5.03 13.63
CA LEU A 272 0.32 -4.42 14.21
C LEU A 272 0.25 -4.65 15.73
N TYR A 273 0.58 -5.85 16.21
CA TYR A 273 0.72 -6.14 17.63
C TYR A 273 1.68 -5.23 18.36
N LYS A 274 2.83 -4.88 17.76
CA LYS A 274 3.75 -3.93 18.38
C LYS A 274 3.13 -2.54 18.54
N ILE A 275 2.34 -2.10 17.57
CA ILE A 275 1.59 -0.83 17.66
C ILE A 275 0.57 -0.90 18.83
N PHE A 276 -0.10 -2.03 19.01
CA PHE A 276 -1.06 -2.24 20.11
C PHE A 276 -0.46 -2.40 21.50
N ALA A 277 0.60 -3.21 21.63
CA ALA A 277 1.15 -3.62 22.92
C ALA A 277 1.74 -2.43 23.69
N ILE A 278 2.26 -1.44 22.96
CA ILE A 278 2.71 -0.18 23.53
C ILE A 278 1.54 0.55 24.22
N PHE A 279 0.34 0.52 23.65
CA PHE A 279 -0.87 1.13 24.23
C PHE A 279 -1.38 0.39 25.48
N HIS A 280 -1.39 -0.95 25.47
CA HIS A 280 -1.96 -1.72 26.58
C HIS A 280 -1.09 -1.67 27.85
N PHE A 281 0.25 -1.62 27.70
CA PHE A 281 1.16 -1.45 28.82
C PHE A 281 1.01 -0.08 29.50
N GLU A 282 0.78 1.00 28.74
CA GLU A 282 0.54 2.35 29.30
C GLU A 282 -0.79 2.46 30.06
N PHE A 283 -1.87 1.86 29.55
CA PHE A 283 -3.17 1.87 30.24
C PHE A 283 -3.09 1.12 31.58
N LYS A 284 -2.37 -0.01 31.59
CA LYS A 284 -2.18 -0.82 32.81
C LYS A 284 -1.33 -0.08 33.86
N LEU A 285 -0.29 0.65 33.46
CA LEU A 285 0.52 1.50 34.35
C LEU A 285 -0.28 2.69 34.93
N THR A 286 -1.17 3.28 34.12
CA THR A 286 -2.00 4.43 34.54
C THR A 286 -3.02 4.03 35.61
N ILE A 287 -3.59 2.82 35.53
CA ILE A 287 -4.59 2.32 36.48
C ILE A 287 -3.94 1.78 37.77
N SER A 288 -2.70 1.31 37.71
CA SER A 288 -2.04 0.61 38.83
C SER A 288 -1.19 1.49 39.75
N GLY A 289 -1.22 2.83 39.59
CA GLY A 289 -0.61 3.76 40.57
C GLY A 289 0.90 3.62 40.76
N PHE A 290 1.63 3.17 39.73
CA PHE A 290 3.08 2.93 39.81
C PHE A 290 3.90 4.24 39.95
N SER A 291 5.08 4.15 40.58
CA SER A 291 5.89 5.30 40.99
C SER A 291 6.34 6.21 39.83
N LEU A 292 6.63 7.47 40.16
CA LEU A 292 7.16 8.49 39.23
C LEU A 292 8.39 7.98 38.43
N GLN A 293 9.20 7.10 39.03
CA GLN A 293 10.39 6.49 38.41
C GLN A 293 10.03 5.53 37.27
N SER A 294 8.99 4.70 37.44
CA SER A 294 8.46 3.85 36.36
C SER A 294 7.86 4.69 35.25
N PHE A 295 7.14 5.77 35.57
CA PHE A 295 6.58 6.69 34.58
C PHE A 295 7.67 7.42 33.79
N LEU A 296 8.74 7.87 34.45
CA LEU A 296 9.92 8.45 33.81
C LEU A 296 10.68 7.43 32.95
N LYS A 297 10.83 6.18 33.39
CA LYS A 297 11.46 5.11 32.61
C LYS A 297 10.66 4.75 31.36
N THR A 298 9.32 4.72 31.47
CA THR A 298 8.40 4.58 30.33
C THR A 298 8.45 5.80 29.42
N ARG A 299 8.56 7.03 29.94
CA ARG A 299 8.68 8.27 29.15
C ARG A 299 10.04 8.41 28.45
N ILE A 300 11.11 7.90 29.06
CA ILE A 300 12.44 7.82 28.45
C ILE A 300 12.46 6.72 27.38
N MET A 301 11.82 5.57 27.62
CA MET A 301 11.57 4.56 26.56
C MET A 301 10.67 5.10 25.44
N ARG A 302 9.65 5.91 25.76
CA ARG A 302 8.75 6.58 24.80
C ARG A 302 9.52 7.52 23.86
N ASN A 303 10.46 8.30 24.40
CA ASN A 303 11.33 9.15 23.60
C ASN A 303 12.38 8.36 22.80
N ALA A 304 12.76 7.17 23.27
CA ALA A 304 13.70 6.28 22.58
C ALA A 304 13.06 5.41 21.47
N ILE A 305 11.75 5.11 21.56
CA ILE A 305 11.01 4.25 20.61
C ILE A 305 10.27 5.05 19.53
N GLY A 306 10.21 6.37 19.65
CA GLY A 306 9.42 7.21 18.75
C GLY A 306 7.93 7.18 19.13
N ASN A 307 7.27 8.31 18.95
CA ASN A 307 5.91 8.59 19.38
C ASN A 307 4.94 7.42 19.12
N VAL A 308 4.27 6.97 20.17
CA VAL A 308 3.24 5.93 20.13
C VAL A 308 2.09 6.41 19.23
N VAL A 309 1.83 5.65 18.18
CA VAL A 309 0.80 5.94 17.17
C VAL A 309 -0.45 5.16 17.55
N SER A 310 -1.53 5.83 17.97
CA SER A 310 -2.85 5.20 17.97
C SER A 310 -3.22 4.92 16.51
N PHE A 311 -4.06 3.94 16.21
CA PHE A 311 -4.58 3.88 14.83
C PHE A 311 -5.35 5.14 14.44
N GLY A 312 -5.87 5.91 15.39
CA GLY A 312 -6.44 7.23 15.11
C GLY A 312 -5.43 8.20 14.47
N ASP A 313 -4.14 8.02 14.75
CA ASP A 313 -3.03 8.81 14.19
C ASP A 313 -2.40 8.15 12.96
N PHE A 314 -2.98 7.07 12.44
CA PHE A 314 -2.49 6.45 11.21
C PHE A 314 -2.99 7.18 9.97
N ASN A 315 -2.20 7.09 8.90
CA ASN A 315 -2.66 7.51 7.59
C ASN A 315 -3.87 6.65 7.15
N GLN A 316 -5.00 7.28 6.84
CA GLN A 316 -6.25 6.60 6.49
C GLN A 316 -6.08 5.66 5.28
N ILE A 317 -5.37 6.11 4.24
CA ILE A 317 -5.12 5.30 3.05
C ILE A 317 -4.20 4.12 3.40
N ALA A 318 -3.25 4.29 4.32
CA ALA A 318 -2.41 3.20 4.80
C ALA A 318 -3.23 2.13 5.54
N LEU A 319 -4.19 2.53 6.39
CA LEU A 319 -5.08 1.59 7.07
C LEU A 319 -5.93 0.79 6.08
N ILE A 320 -6.52 1.46 5.07
CA ILE A 320 -7.29 0.78 4.02
C ILE A 320 -6.39 -0.19 3.25
N ARG A 321 -5.16 0.21 2.87
CA ARG A 321 -4.19 -0.66 2.20
C ARG A 321 -3.79 -1.86 3.05
N LEU A 322 -3.67 -1.71 4.36
CA LEU A 322 -3.40 -2.81 5.28
C LEU A 322 -4.57 -3.79 5.35
N LEU A 323 -5.80 -3.29 5.45
CA LEU A 323 -7.00 -4.14 5.40
C LEU A 323 -7.07 -4.90 4.08
N GLN A 324 -6.83 -4.23 2.96
CA GLN A 324 -6.73 -4.86 1.64
C GLN A 324 -5.61 -5.90 1.56
N ALA A 325 -4.46 -5.68 2.20
CA ALA A 325 -3.39 -6.67 2.24
C ALA A 325 -3.82 -7.92 3.03
N ILE A 326 -4.41 -7.73 4.22
CA ILE A 326 -4.85 -8.80 5.12
C ILE A 326 -5.90 -9.68 4.46
N VAL A 327 -6.98 -9.09 3.95
CA VAL A 327 -8.06 -9.84 3.27
C VAL A 327 -7.56 -10.56 2.02
N THR A 328 -6.65 -9.95 1.25
CA THR A 328 -6.02 -10.59 0.09
C THR A 328 -5.15 -11.79 0.51
N LEU A 329 -4.42 -11.69 1.62
CA LEU A 329 -3.62 -12.80 2.17
C LEU A 329 -4.49 -13.94 2.72
N MET A 330 -5.68 -13.65 3.24
CA MET A 330 -6.63 -14.65 3.75
C MET A 330 -7.52 -15.25 2.65
N TRP A 331 -7.60 -14.62 1.49
CA TRP A 331 -8.55 -14.91 0.42
C TRP A 331 -8.66 -16.40 0.07
N GLY A 332 -9.84 -16.97 0.32
CA GLY A 332 -10.20 -18.35 -0.01
C GLY A 332 -9.46 -19.45 0.77
N ASP A 333 -8.61 -19.11 1.74
CA ASP A 333 -7.68 -20.05 2.38
C ASP A 333 -8.05 -20.33 3.83
N VAL A 334 -8.55 -21.54 4.10
CA VAL A 334 -9.01 -21.95 5.44
C VAL A 334 -7.88 -21.96 6.46
N ALA A 335 -6.69 -22.45 6.10
CA ALA A 335 -5.57 -22.56 7.03
C ALA A 335 -5.07 -21.18 7.45
N ILE A 336 -4.95 -20.25 6.50
CA ILE A 336 -4.54 -18.88 6.78
C ILE A 336 -5.59 -18.13 7.60
N ILE A 337 -6.89 -18.31 7.31
CA ILE A 337 -7.96 -17.70 8.11
C ILE A 337 -7.95 -18.25 9.55
N GLN A 338 -7.77 -19.56 9.75
CA GLN A 338 -7.64 -20.15 11.10
C GLN A 338 -6.43 -19.58 11.85
N LEU A 339 -5.30 -19.46 11.17
CA LEU A 339 -4.10 -18.83 11.74
C LEU A 339 -4.34 -17.37 12.14
N ALA A 340 -5.01 -16.60 11.28
CA ALA A 340 -5.36 -15.21 11.56
C ALA A 340 -6.24 -15.12 12.81
N LYS A 341 -7.27 -15.97 12.89
CA LYS A 341 -8.19 -16.07 14.03
C LYS A 341 -7.44 -16.43 15.32
N GLY A 342 -6.54 -17.42 15.27
CA GLY A 342 -5.70 -17.83 16.40
C GLY A 342 -4.70 -16.75 16.87
N ARG A 343 -4.47 -15.72 16.06
CA ARG A 343 -3.65 -14.55 16.38
C ARG A 343 -4.49 -13.27 16.49
N ASP A 344 -5.73 -13.42 16.97
CA ASP A 344 -6.67 -12.34 17.31
C ASP A 344 -6.77 -11.24 16.22
N ILE A 345 -6.81 -11.67 14.96
CA ILE A 345 -7.06 -10.74 13.83
C ILE A 345 -8.36 -9.96 14.01
N ILE A 346 -9.36 -10.54 14.67
CA ILE A 346 -10.67 -9.90 14.92
C ILE A 346 -10.50 -8.68 15.82
N GLY A 347 -9.78 -8.80 16.95
CA GLY A 347 -9.51 -7.67 17.84
C GLY A 347 -8.68 -6.59 17.14
N ILE A 348 -7.68 -7.00 16.36
CA ILE A 348 -6.85 -6.09 15.56
C ILE A 348 -7.68 -5.29 14.56
N VAL A 349 -8.48 -5.99 13.74
CA VAL A 349 -9.25 -5.39 12.65
C VAL A 349 -10.38 -4.52 13.18
N ASN A 350 -11.02 -4.86 14.31
CA ASN A 350 -12.00 -3.97 14.93
C ASN A 350 -11.39 -2.63 15.31
N ARG A 351 -10.17 -2.61 15.86
CA ARG A 351 -9.50 -1.35 16.21
C ARG A 351 -9.09 -0.54 14.99
N ILE A 352 -8.67 -1.20 13.90
CA ILE A 352 -8.41 -0.53 12.63
C ILE A 352 -9.71 0.08 12.10
N LYS A 353 -10.80 -0.70 12.08
CA LYS A 353 -12.13 -0.26 11.65
C LYS A 353 -12.62 0.97 12.42
N ASP A 354 -12.41 1.01 13.73
CA ASP A 354 -12.81 2.14 14.58
C ASP A 354 -11.99 3.41 14.29
N ALA A 355 -10.79 3.27 13.73
CA ALA A 355 -9.92 4.37 13.32
C ALA A 355 -10.10 4.79 11.85
N VAL A 356 -10.66 3.92 11.01
CA VAL A 356 -10.93 4.21 9.60
C VAL A 356 -12.21 5.04 9.50
N VAL A 357 -12.13 6.20 8.87
CA VAL A 357 -13.29 7.08 8.64
C VAL A 357 -14.10 6.62 7.42
N ASP A 358 -13.42 6.13 6.40
CA ASP A 358 -14.00 5.74 5.11
C ASP A 358 -14.83 4.43 5.19
N GLU A 359 -16.06 4.47 4.68
CA GLU A 359 -16.99 3.33 4.74
C GLU A 359 -16.55 2.14 3.88
N SER A 360 -15.88 2.38 2.75
CA SER A 360 -15.34 1.29 1.93
C SER A 360 -14.24 0.55 2.70
N GLY A 361 -13.40 1.27 3.43
CA GLY A 361 -12.42 0.70 4.37
C GLY A 361 -13.07 -0.09 5.51
N LYS A 362 -14.13 0.45 6.14
CA LYS A 362 -14.88 -0.29 7.17
C LYS A 362 -15.57 -1.53 6.62
N ALA A 363 -16.03 -1.52 5.36
CA ALA A 363 -16.59 -2.69 4.71
C ALA A 363 -15.53 -3.80 4.59
N VAL A 364 -14.30 -3.49 4.16
CA VAL A 364 -13.21 -4.47 4.14
C VAL A 364 -12.92 -5.04 5.53
N ALA A 365 -12.95 -4.20 6.57
CA ALA A 365 -12.77 -4.69 7.93
C ALA A 365 -13.87 -5.66 8.37
N ARG A 366 -15.14 -5.39 8.01
CA ARG A 366 -16.27 -6.30 8.25
C ARG A 366 -16.10 -7.62 7.50
N ASP A 367 -15.62 -7.58 6.26
CA ASP A 367 -15.35 -8.78 5.47
C ASP A 367 -14.30 -9.68 6.13
N ILE A 368 -13.19 -9.11 6.62
CA ILE A 368 -12.15 -9.89 7.33
C ILE A 368 -12.73 -10.55 8.59
N ILE A 369 -13.56 -9.81 9.33
CA ILE A 369 -14.22 -10.32 10.53
C ILE A 369 -15.19 -11.47 10.18
N GLU A 370 -15.99 -11.32 9.12
CA GLU A 370 -16.90 -12.37 8.65
C GLU A 370 -16.14 -13.62 8.17
N MET A 371 -15.04 -13.44 7.42
CA MET A 371 -14.15 -14.54 7.04
C MET A 371 -13.67 -15.32 8.27
N ALA A 372 -13.22 -14.62 9.31
CA ALA A 372 -12.74 -15.25 10.54
C ALA A 372 -13.85 -15.95 11.35
N TYR A 373 -15.08 -15.45 11.32
CA TYR A 373 -16.24 -16.10 11.95
C TYR A 373 -16.81 -17.28 11.15
N SER A 374 -16.48 -17.38 9.85
CA SER A 374 -16.94 -18.49 9.00
C SER A 374 -16.29 -19.83 9.32
N LEU A 375 -15.29 -19.85 10.21
CA LEU A 375 -14.50 -21.03 10.61
C LEU A 375 -14.65 -21.36 12.09
#